data_AF-A0AAU8GSW2-F1
#
_entry.id   AF-A0AAU8GSW2-F1
#
_cell.length_a   1.000
_cell.length_b   1.000
_cell.length_c   1.000
_cell.angle_alpha   90.00
_cell.angle_beta   90.00
_cell.angle_gamma   90.00
#
_symmetry.space_group_name_H-M   'P 1'
#
loop_
_entity.id
_entity.type
_entity.pdbx_description
1 polymer ?
#
loop_
_entity_poly.entity_id
_entity_poly.type
_entity_poly.pdbx_seq_one_letter_code
_entity_poly.pdbx_strand_id
1 'polypeptide(L)'
;WSEGLQARCSPPLDPHLIGNDLAYTLYTSGSTGTGKGMMICHRARLTGVPWAYATFQVTAKDRVSSHAPFHPVLSIPDIFTTIKAERTVIGLSEALSVNPIILAKSPAAERISIWYSLRTTLTRLVLYGRLPQHTYSDLTSILLAG
;
A
#
# COMPACT_ATOMS: atom_id res chain seq x y z
N TRP A 1 -12.25 16.36 -4.30
CA TRP A 1 -10.84 16.17 -3.88
C TRP A 1 -10.20 17.42 -3.29
N SER A 2 -10.45 18.62 -3.84
CA SER A 2 -10.02 19.91 -3.27
C SER A 2 -10.54 20.15 -1.84
N GLU A 3 -11.78 19.75 -1.52
CA GLU A 3 -12.35 19.90 -0.17
C GLU A 3 -11.62 19.08 0.91
N GLY A 4 -11.14 17.87 0.58
CA GLY A 4 -10.45 17.00 1.54
C GLY A 4 -9.04 17.49 1.90
N LEU A 5 -8.35 18.17 0.98
CA LEU A 5 -7.04 18.79 1.23
C LEU A 5 -7.17 20.13 1.97
N GLN A 6 -8.33 20.76 1.91
CA GLN A 6 -8.66 21.95 2.70
C GLN A 6 -9.31 21.63 4.05
N ALA A 7 -9.57 20.35 4.32
CA ALA A 7 -10.04 19.91 5.62
C ALA A 7 -8.98 20.26 6.66
N ARG A 8 -9.32 21.15 7.60
CA ARG A 8 -8.49 21.44 8.75
C ARG A 8 -8.29 20.12 9.51
N CYS A 9 -7.06 19.88 9.97
CA CYS A 9 -6.79 18.80 10.91
C CYS A 9 -7.85 18.90 12.02
N SER A 10 -8.62 17.83 12.21
CA SER A 10 -9.59 17.76 13.30
C SER A 10 -8.89 18.06 14.64
N PRO A 11 -9.61 18.56 15.66
CA PRO A 11 -9.06 18.71 17.00
C PRO A 11 -8.35 17.41 17.44
N PRO A 12 -7.38 17.50 18.39
CA PRO A 12 -6.62 16.34 18.83
C PRO A 12 -7.53 15.15 19.10
N LEU A 13 -7.08 13.98 18.68
CA LEU A 13 -7.82 12.71 18.79
C LEU A 13 -8.43 12.62 20.20
N ASP A 14 -9.75 12.35 20.25
CA ASP A 14 -10.46 12.12 21.50
C ASP A 14 -9.68 11.09 22.33
N PRO A 15 -9.26 11.42 23.57
CA PRO A 15 -8.56 10.46 24.43
C PRO A 15 -9.39 9.21 24.74
N HIS A 16 -10.70 9.23 24.45
CA HIS A 16 -11.61 8.10 24.55
C HIS A 16 -11.77 7.28 23.28
N LEU A 17 -10.95 7.51 22.24
CA LEU A 17 -10.92 6.66 21.05
C LEU A 17 -10.70 5.19 21.43
N ILE A 18 -11.71 4.37 21.18
CA ILE A 18 -11.68 2.92 21.38
C ILE A 18 -11.59 2.21 20.03
N GLY A 19 -11.22 0.93 20.06
CA GLY A 19 -11.01 0.15 18.84
C GLY A 19 -12.23 0.07 17.90
N ASN A 20 -13.44 0.34 18.37
CA ASN A 20 -14.65 0.28 17.52
C ASN A 20 -14.97 1.58 16.79
N ASP A 21 -14.28 2.66 17.12
CA ASP A 21 -14.50 3.94 16.46
C ASP A 21 -13.99 3.90 15.02
N LEU A 22 -14.64 4.71 14.18
CA LEU A 22 -14.33 4.81 12.77
C LEU A 22 -12.91 5.37 12.59
N ALA A 23 -12.06 4.63 11.87
CA ALA A 23 -10.71 5.05 11.53
C ALA A 23 -10.67 5.76 10.17
N TYR A 24 -11.30 5.16 9.15
CA TYR A 24 -11.35 5.72 7.79
C TYR A 24 -12.48 5.10 6.96
N THR A 25 -12.80 5.75 5.85
CA THR A 25 -13.77 5.27 4.86
C THR A 25 -13.10 5.09 3.50
N LEU A 26 -13.33 3.94 2.86
CA LEU A 26 -12.87 3.67 1.49
C LEU A 26 -14.06 3.64 0.53
N TYR A 27 -13.97 4.36 -0.58
CA TYR A 27 -15.04 4.39 -1.57
C TYR A 27 -14.78 3.41 -2.71
N THR A 28 -15.80 2.64 -3.08
CA THR A 28 -15.77 1.72 -4.22
C THR A 28 -16.88 2.06 -5.22
N SER A 29 -16.73 1.64 -6.47
CA SER A 29 -17.77 1.81 -7.48
C SER A 29 -19.00 0.99 -7.09
N GLY A 30 -20.15 1.66 -6.97
CA GLY A 30 -21.43 0.98 -6.76
C GLY A 30 -22.07 0.58 -8.08
N SER A 31 -22.75 -0.57 -8.09
CA SER A 31 -23.53 -1.06 -9.24
C SER A 31 -24.64 -0.11 -9.68
N THR A 32 -25.06 0.82 -8.81
CA THR A 32 -26.10 1.84 -9.06
C THR A 32 -25.52 3.16 -9.58
N GLY A 33 -24.22 3.23 -9.88
CA GLY A 33 -23.53 4.44 -10.30
C GLY A 33 -23.16 5.40 -9.16
N THR A 34 -23.66 5.16 -7.95
CA THR A 34 -23.27 5.91 -6.73
C THR A 34 -22.21 5.13 -5.96
N GLY A 35 -21.10 5.78 -5.60
CA GLY A 35 -20.01 5.13 -4.85
C GLY A 35 -20.48 4.63 -3.47
N LYS A 36 -20.05 3.42 -3.08
CA LYS A 36 -20.35 2.85 -1.76
C LYS A 36 -19.17 3.09 -0.82
N GLY A 37 -19.43 3.71 0.33
CA GLY A 37 -18.44 3.93 1.38
C GLY A 37 -18.33 2.73 2.31
N MET A 38 -17.13 2.15 2.40
CA MET A 38 -16.78 1.13 3.37
C MET A 38 -16.19 1.79 4.62
N MET A 39 -16.95 1.78 5.71
CA MET A 39 -16.54 2.31 7.01
C MET A 39 -15.67 1.29 7.73
N ILE A 40 -14.43 1.65 8.06
CA ILE A 40 -13.47 0.76 8.73
C ILE A 40 -13.12 1.30 10.11
N CYS A 41 -13.34 0.51 11.16
CA CYS A 41 -12.93 0.85 12.51
C CYS A 41 -11.46 0.47 12.80
N HIS A 42 -10.87 1.09 13.82
CA HIS A 42 -9.47 0.84 14.22
C HIS A 42 -9.20 -0.65 14.46
N ARG A 43 -10.07 -1.33 15.21
CA ARG A 43 -9.96 -2.76 15.53
C ARG A 43 -9.99 -3.60 14.26
N ALA A 44 -10.95 -3.37 13.37
CA ALA A 44 -11.03 -4.12 12.12
C ALA A 44 -9.75 -4.00 11.31
N ARG A 45 -9.16 -2.81 11.23
CA ARG A 45 -7.86 -2.63 10.57
C ARG A 45 -6.76 -3.39 11.32
N LEU A 46 -6.64 -3.22 12.63
CA LEU A 46 -5.52 -3.73 13.41
C LEU A 46 -5.53 -5.26 13.57
N THR A 47 -6.69 -5.91 13.51
CA THR A 47 -6.81 -7.38 13.66
C THR A 47 -5.94 -8.16 12.67
N GLY A 48 -5.84 -7.70 11.41
CA GLY A 48 -5.06 -8.41 10.38
C GLY A 48 -3.56 -8.12 10.39
N VAL A 49 -3.11 -7.08 11.11
CA VAL A 49 -1.72 -6.62 11.08
C VAL A 49 -0.75 -7.62 11.72
N PRO A 50 -1.03 -8.20 12.92
CA PRO A 50 -0.16 -9.21 13.51
C PRO A 50 0.02 -10.46 12.64
N TRP A 51 -1.07 -10.90 11.98
CA TRP A 51 -1.01 -12.02 11.05
C TRP A 51 -0.10 -11.70 9.86
N ALA A 52 -0.33 -10.57 9.17
CA ALA A 52 0.49 -10.17 8.03
C ALA A 52 1.97 -10.01 8.41
N TYR A 53 2.23 -9.41 9.57
CA TYR A 53 3.59 -9.27 10.12
C TYR A 53 4.27 -10.64 10.32
N ALA A 54 3.57 -11.59 10.94
CA ALA A 54 4.10 -12.93 11.18
C ALA A 54 4.26 -13.75 9.88
N THR A 55 3.30 -13.63 8.95
CA THR A 55 3.27 -14.40 7.70
C THR A 55 4.33 -13.94 6.70
N PHE A 56 4.46 -12.63 6.50
CA PHE A 56 5.42 -12.08 5.54
C PHE A 56 6.80 -11.85 6.13
N GLN A 57 6.96 -12.10 7.44
CA GLN A 57 8.22 -11.99 8.17
C GLN A 57 8.98 -10.68 7.87
N VAL A 58 8.24 -9.57 7.80
CA VAL A 58 8.85 -8.25 7.52
C VAL A 58 9.82 -7.92 8.65
N THR A 59 11.10 -7.80 8.31
CA THR A 59 12.22 -7.63 9.23
C THR A 59 12.69 -6.19 9.34
N ALA A 60 13.66 -5.97 10.22
CA ALA A 60 14.26 -4.66 10.45
C ALA A 60 14.98 -4.03 9.24
N LYS A 61 15.27 -4.84 8.22
CA LYS A 61 16.06 -4.45 7.05
C LYS A 61 15.19 -4.20 5.82
N ASP A 62 13.88 -4.46 5.92
CA ASP A 62 13.01 -4.46 4.76
C ASP A 62 12.56 -3.07 4.33
N ARG A 63 12.44 -2.91 3.00
CA ARG A 63 11.92 -1.73 2.32
C ARG A 63 10.75 -2.21 1.46
N VAL A 64 9.55 -1.86 1.88
CA VAL A 64 8.31 -2.38 1.30
C VAL A 64 7.76 -1.39 0.29
N SER A 65 7.47 -1.85 -0.93
CA SER A 65 6.88 -1.01 -1.95
C SER A 65 5.40 -0.73 -1.69
N SER A 66 4.98 0.50 -1.95
CA SER A 66 3.57 0.93 -1.90
C SER A 66 3.27 1.72 -3.18
N HIS A 67 2.72 1.03 -4.18
CA HIS A 67 2.37 1.63 -5.49
C HIS A 67 0.90 1.99 -5.59
N ALA A 68 0.07 1.36 -4.77
CA ALA A 68 -1.36 1.57 -4.80
C ALA A 68 -1.64 2.99 -4.27
N PRO A 69 -2.54 3.76 -4.94
CA PRO A 69 -3.06 4.98 -4.34
C PRO A 69 -3.67 4.69 -2.96
N PHE A 70 -3.97 5.70 -2.14
CA PHE A 70 -4.55 5.47 -0.80
C PHE A 70 -6.06 5.21 -0.80
N HIS A 71 -6.73 5.33 -1.95
CA HIS A 71 -8.18 5.13 -2.07
C HIS A 71 -8.65 3.66 -2.20
N PRO A 72 -7.93 2.72 -2.85
CA PRO A 72 -8.28 1.30 -2.84
C PRO A 72 -7.72 0.60 -1.60
N VAL A 73 -8.32 -0.53 -1.24
CA VAL A 73 -7.92 -1.36 -0.09
C VAL A 73 -6.47 -1.87 -0.15
N LEU A 74 -5.82 -1.82 -1.32
CA LEU A 74 -4.53 -2.45 -1.57
C LEU A 74 -3.36 -1.75 -0.86
N SER A 75 -3.39 -0.44 -0.66
CA SER A 75 -2.33 0.33 0.02
C SER A 75 -2.46 0.32 1.55
N ILE A 76 -3.39 -0.46 2.09
CA ILE A 76 -3.62 -0.51 3.53
C ILE A 76 -2.76 -1.58 4.21
N PRO A 77 -2.62 -2.81 3.66
CA PRO A 77 -1.74 -3.85 4.19
C PRO A 77 -0.25 -3.46 4.26
N ASP A 78 0.32 -2.95 3.18
CA ASP A 78 1.73 -2.51 3.09
C ASP A 78 2.04 -1.42 4.11
N ILE A 79 1.21 -0.38 4.24
CA ILE A 79 1.49 0.72 5.20
C ILE A 79 1.51 0.22 6.65
N PHE A 80 0.42 -0.36 7.14
CA PHE A 80 0.31 -0.69 8.57
C PHE A 80 1.18 -1.88 8.97
N THR A 81 1.40 -2.86 8.07
CA THR A 81 2.30 -3.98 8.38
C THR A 81 3.75 -3.50 8.46
N THR A 82 4.14 -2.59 7.56
CA THR A 82 5.48 -1.99 7.57
C THR A 82 5.67 -1.07 8.78
N ILE A 83 4.66 -0.27 9.16
CA ILE A 83 4.70 0.53 10.39
C ILE A 83 4.78 -0.36 11.63
N LYS A 84 4.00 -1.45 11.69
CA LYS A 84 4.06 -2.42 12.81
C LYS A 84 5.45 -3.06 12.94
N ALA A 85 6.14 -3.24 11.81
CA ALA A 85 7.52 -3.69 11.76
C ALA A 85 8.53 -2.59 12.12
N GLU A 86 8.10 -1.32 12.20
CA GLU A 86 8.91 -0.09 12.39
C GLU A 86 9.83 0.23 11.19
N ARG A 87 9.31 0.10 9.97
CA ARG A 87 10.10 0.13 8.73
C ARG A 87 9.67 1.17 7.70
N THR A 88 10.48 1.25 6.64
CA THR A 88 10.30 2.20 5.55
C THR A 88 9.33 1.66 4.50
N VAL A 89 8.25 2.41 4.30
CA VAL A 89 7.37 2.27 3.13
C VAL A 89 7.93 3.13 1.99
N ILE A 90 8.12 2.54 0.82
CA ILE A 90 8.54 3.24 -0.40
C ILE A 90 7.31 3.58 -1.22
N GLY A 91 6.84 4.82 -1.08
CA GLY A 91 5.74 5.35 -1.87
C GLY A 91 6.15 5.53 -3.33
N LEU A 92 5.55 4.77 -4.23
CA LEU A 92 5.77 4.90 -5.66
C LEU A 92 4.57 5.60 -6.27
N SER A 93 4.83 6.77 -6.86
CA SER A 93 3.77 7.64 -7.36
C SER A 93 2.99 6.97 -8.49
N GLU A 94 1.72 7.35 -8.64
CA GLU A 94 0.86 6.86 -9.72
C GLU A 94 1.48 7.10 -11.11
N ALA A 95 2.16 8.24 -11.28
CA ALA A 95 2.87 8.58 -12.50
C ALA A 95 3.99 7.58 -12.85
N LEU A 96 4.64 6.98 -11.85
CA LEU A 96 5.62 5.92 -12.06
C LEU A 96 4.93 4.59 -12.38
N SER A 97 3.80 4.31 -11.72
CA SER A 97 3.06 3.04 -11.85
C SER A 97 2.46 2.78 -13.24
N VAL A 98 2.22 3.83 -14.04
CA VAL A 98 1.66 3.69 -15.40
C VAL A 98 2.69 3.26 -16.45
N ASN A 99 3.98 3.54 -16.25
CA ASN A 99 5.03 3.23 -17.21
C ASN A 99 5.88 2.04 -16.72
N PRO A 100 5.73 0.85 -17.31
CA PRO A 100 6.42 -0.35 -16.82
C PRO A 100 7.95 -0.27 -16.95
N ILE A 101 8.49 0.48 -17.91
CA ILE A 101 9.95 0.65 -18.07
C ILE A 101 10.52 1.52 -16.96
N ILE A 102 9.81 2.59 -16.59
CA ILE A 102 10.23 3.44 -15.48
C ILE A 102 10.04 2.71 -14.16
N LEU A 103 8.89 2.06 -13.98
CA LEU A 103 8.55 1.32 -12.78
C LEU A 103 9.57 0.21 -12.49
N ALA A 104 10.04 -0.50 -13.52
CA ALA A 104 11.06 -1.55 -13.41
C ALA A 104 12.39 -1.08 -12.82
N LYS A 105 12.72 0.22 -12.89
CA LYS A 105 13.94 0.75 -12.28
C LYS A 105 13.82 0.93 -10.76
N SER A 106 12.60 1.13 -10.27
CA SER A 106 12.33 1.52 -8.89
C SER A 106 12.84 0.50 -7.86
N PRO A 107 12.67 -0.83 -8.04
CA PRO A 107 13.18 -1.79 -7.07
C PRO A 107 14.67 -1.70 -6.84
N ALA A 108 15.46 -1.51 -7.91
CA ALA A 108 16.90 -1.35 -7.80
C ALA A 108 17.28 0.03 -7.23
N ALA A 109 16.65 1.11 -7.73
CA ALA A 109 16.95 2.48 -7.30
C ALA A 109 16.64 2.72 -5.82
N GLU A 110 15.51 2.18 -5.34
CA GLU A 110 15.04 2.36 -3.98
C GLU A 110 15.43 1.22 -3.04
N ARG A 111 16.20 0.23 -3.52
CA ARG A 111 16.63 -0.96 -2.77
C ARG A 111 15.45 -1.70 -2.14
N ILE A 112 14.37 -1.89 -2.90
CA ILE A 112 13.13 -2.54 -2.44
C ILE A 112 13.40 -4.02 -2.17
N SER A 113 13.03 -4.49 -0.97
CA SER A 113 13.14 -5.90 -0.61
C SER A 113 11.84 -6.66 -0.75
N ILE A 114 10.71 -6.01 -0.45
CA ILE A 114 9.38 -6.60 -0.57
C ILE A 114 8.58 -5.79 -1.59
N TRP A 115 8.28 -6.42 -2.72
CA TRP A 115 7.40 -5.88 -3.73
C TRP A 115 5.95 -6.30 -3.45
N TYR A 116 5.00 -5.37 -3.33
CA TYR A 116 3.58 -5.67 -3.18
C TYR A 116 2.72 -4.95 -4.22
N SER A 117 2.07 -5.68 -5.14
CA SER A 117 1.24 -5.06 -6.18
C SER A 117 0.05 -5.91 -6.62
N LEU A 118 -0.77 -5.35 -7.51
CA LEU A 118 -1.72 -6.14 -8.30
C LEU A 118 -0.99 -7.10 -9.24
N ARG A 119 -1.63 -8.22 -9.59
CA ARG A 119 -1.14 -9.13 -10.64
C ARG A 119 -0.94 -8.40 -11.98
N THR A 120 -1.85 -7.52 -12.36
CA THR A 120 -1.76 -6.74 -13.61
C THR A 120 -0.52 -5.86 -13.68
N THR A 121 -0.10 -5.27 -12.56
CA THR A 121 1.15 -4.48 -12.50
C THR A 121 2.36 -5.35 -12.78
N LEU A 122 2.45 -6.52 -12.14
CA LEU A 122 3.55 -7.46 -12.38
C LEU A 122 3.53 -7.98 -13.82
N THR A 123 2.36 -8.32 -14.38
CA THR A 123 2.24 -8.74 -15.78
C THR A 123 2.78 -7.67 -16.74
N ARG A 124 2.45 -6.39 -16.52
CA ARG A 124 2.99 -5.29 -17.34
C ARG A 124 4.50 -5.15 -17.20
N LEU A 125 5.04 -5.33 -16.01
CA LEU A 125 6.49 -5.33 -15.77
C LEU A 125 7.19 -6.47 -16.51
N VAL A 126 6.63 -7.69 -16.46
CA VAL A 126 7.19 -8.85 -17.16
C VAL A 126 7.14 -8.66 -18.68
N LEU A 127 6.01 -8.19 -19.22
CA LEU A 127 5.84 -8.04 -20.67
C LEU A 127 6.59 -6.85 -21.26
N TYR A 128 6.67 -5.74 -20.53
CA TYR A 128 7.11 -4.45 -21.10
C TYR A 128 8.20 -3.74 -20.28
N GLY A 129 8.48 -4.19 -19.06
CA GLY A 129 9.39 -3.52 -18.13
C GLY A 129 10.87 -3.78 -18.37
N ARG A 130 11.24 -4.61 -19.37
CA ARG A 130 12.63 -4.94 -19.71
C ARG A 130 13.45 -5.43 -18.49
N LEU A 131 12.82 -6.23 -17.63
CA LEU A 131 13.39 -6.70 -16.36
C LEU A 131 14.82 -7.26 -16.47
N PRO A 132 15.22 -8.02 -17.54
CA PRO A 132 16.58 -8.53 -17.66
C PRO A 132 17.68 -7.46 -17.77
N GLN A 133 17.34 -6.20 -18.03
CA GLN A 133 18.28 -5.08 -18.08
C GLN A 133 18.65 -4.53 -16.69
N HIS A 134 18.05 -5.07 -15.63
CA HIS A 134 18.19 -4.59 -14.26
C HIS A 134 18.61 -5.72 -13.33
N THR A 135 19.33 -5.37 -12.26
CA THR A 135 19.68 -6.29 -11.19
C THR A 135 18.88 -5.93 -9.94
N TYR A 136 18.21 -6.93 -9.36
CA TYR A 136 17.32 -6.76 -8.21
C TYR A 136 17.89 -7.47 -6.97
N SER A 137 19.13 -7.16 -6.59
CA SER A 137 19.85 -7.90 -5.55
C SER A 137 19.22 -7.81 -4.15
N ASP A 138 18.49 -6.73 -3.87
CA ASP A 138 17.83 -6.53 -2.58
C ASP A 138 16.43 -7.16 -2.53
N LEU A 139 15.84 -7.53 -3.67
CA LEU A 139 14.46 -8.03 -3.76
C LEU A 139 14.38 -9.48 -3.27
N THR A 140 13.70 -9.70 -2.15
CA THR A 140 13.56 -11.01 -1.50
C THR A 140 12.17 -11.61 -1.66
N SER A 141 11.13 -10.79 -1.79
CA SER A 141 9.74 -11.24 -1.84
C SER A 141 8.90 -10.43 -2.84
N ILE A 142 8.03 -11.14 -3.57
CA ILE A 142 7.02 -10.56 -4.45
C ILE A 142 5.65 -11.03 -3.97
N LEU A 143 4.92 -10.12 -3.37
CA LEU A 143 3.56 -10.31 -2.87
C LEU A 143 2.57 -9.78 -3.90
N LEU A 144 1.53 -10.56 -4.18
CA LEU A 144 0.50 -10.21 -5.14
C LEU A 144 -0.87 -10.28 -4.48
N ALA A 145 -1.72 -9.31 -4.79
CA ALA A 145 -3.12 -9.29 -4.40
C ALA A 145 -4.01 -8.93 -5.59
N GLY A 146 -5.31 -9.20 -5.49
CA GLY A 146 -6.29 -8.95 -6.55
C GLY A 146 -6.39 -10.10 -7.53
#